data_AF-A0A199VKJ3-F1
#
_entry.id   AF-A0A199VKJ3-F1
#
_cell.length_a   1.000
_cell.length_b   1.000
_cell.length_c   1.000
_cell.angle_alpha   90.00
_cell.angle_beta   90.00
_cell.angle_gamma   90.00
#
_symmetry.space_group_name_H-M   'P 1'
#
loop_
_entity.id
_entity.type
_entity.pdbx_description
1 polymer ?
#
loop_
_entity_poly.entity_id
_entity_poly.type
_entity_poly.pdbx_seq_one_letter_code
_entity_poly.pdbx_strand_id
1 'polypeptide(L)'
;MSAQSKKRTVVENGDGGIDMALAASIANSEDLGPIIRHTFETGKPEALLHHLRNIVKKKEVEIEELCKLHYEEFILAVDELRGVLVDADELKGMLSTENFRLQEVASDLLLKIEELLELYSIKKNVTEATQTLKICIQVSNLCITCNRHVSEGRFYPALKTLDLIEKDYLHSIPMKAFRKVIEKQIPTMKLYIEKKVCSEFNNWLVHIRSTARQIGQLAIGQAAAARQRDEEMRARQREAEEQSRSVVSDCVYTLHTENSDEDSVLEFDLTPVYRAYHIHTCLGIGEKFREYYYKNRLMQLNLDLQISTAQPFLESHQPFFAQIAGFFIVEDRVLRTAGGLLLESQVETIWETAIGKMTSILEEQFARMDTASHLLLIKDFVTLLGATLTRYGYRVTSLLEILDNSRDKYHDLLLSDALLFFRARCLSNRAVLH
;
A
#
# COMPACT_ATOMS: atom_id res chain seq x y z
N MET A 1 -19.19 -111.98 -64.84
CA MET A 1 -19.58 -113.11 -65.71
C MET A 1 -18.31 -113.68 -66.34
N SER A 2 -18.15 -115.00 -66.23
CA SER A 2 -17.35 -115.92 -67.04
C SER A 2 -16.49 -115.35 -68.18
N ALA A 3 -15.19 -115.61 -68.21
CA ALA A 3 -14.67 -116.82 -68.87
C ALA A 3 -13.14 -116.92 -68.75
N GLN A 4 -12.67 -118.03 -68.16
CA GLN A 4 -11.34 -118.56 -68.42
C GLN A 4 -11.31 -119.21 -69.81
N SER A 5 -10.26 -118.97 -70.59
CA SER A 5 -9.78 -119.97 -71.56
C SER A 5 -8.28 -120.19 -71.37
N LYS A 6 -7.96 -121.38 -70.86
CA LYS A 6 -6.64 -121.94 -70.63
C LYS A 6 -5.88 -122.22 -71.93
N LYS A 7 -4.59 -121.85 -71.90
CA LYS A 7 -3.39 -122.56 -72.38
C LYS A 7 -3.30 -123.00 -73.85
N ARG A 8 -2.24 -122.52 -74.50
CA ARG A 8 -1.19 -123.43 -74.98
C ARG A 8 0.20 -122.79 -74.84
N THR A 9 0.95 -123.32 -73.87
CA THR A 9 2.38 -123.13 -73.67
C THR A 9 3.16 -123.68 -74.86
N VAL A 10 4.01 -122.84 -75.45
CA VAL A 10 5.24 -123.29 -76.11
C VAL A 10 6.38 -122.90 -75.18
N VAL A 11 7.10 -123.92 -74.74
CA VAL A 11 8.30 -123.84 -73.91
C VAL A 11 9.43 -123.34 -74.80
N GLU A 12 10.16 -122.31 -74.37
CA GLU A 12 11.58 -122.22 -74.69
C GLU A 12 12.32 -121.39 -73.63
N ASN A 13 13.25 -122.07 -72.97
CA ASN A 13 14.47 -121.58 -72.33
C ASN A 13 14.34 -120.73 -71.04
N GLY A 14 14.17 -121.42 -69.91
CA GLY A 14 15.18 -121.54 -68.84
C GLY A 14 15.93 -120.32 -68.26
N ASP A 15 15.52 -119.07 -68.48
CA ASP A 15 16.24 -117.87 -67.97
C ASP A 15 15.38 -116.89 -67.13
N GLY A 16 14.08 -117.14 -66.98
CA GLY A 16 13.13 -116.22 -66.33
C GLY A 16 13.20 -116.12 -64.80
N GLY A 17 14.03 -116.93 -64.13
CA GLY A 17 14.12 -116.95 -62.67
C GLY A 17 14.93 -115.79 -62.06
N ILE A 18 15.93 -115.29 -62.80
CA ILE A 18 16.83 -114.22 -62.34
C ILE A 18 16.16 -112.85 -62.49
N ASP A 19 15.31 -112.70 -63.50
CA ASP A 19 14.58 -111.48 -63.88
C ASP A 19 13.65 -110.95 -62.77
N MET A 20 12.87 -111.86 -62.17
CA MET A 20 11.87 -111.52 -61.15
C MET A 20 12.50 -111.25 -59.79
N ALA A 21 13.60 -111.94 -59.47
CA ALA A 21 14.34 -111.77 -58.22
C ALA A 21 15.09 -110.43 -58.18
N LEU A 22 15.74 -110.04 -59.28
CA LEU A 22 16.45 -108.77 -59.36
C LEU A 22 15.51 -107.56 -59.30
N ALA A 23 14.35 -107.62 -59.99
CA ALA A 23 13.35 -106.56 -59.96
C ALA A 23 12.69 -106.40 -58.57
N ALA A 24 12.48 -107.49 -57.84
CA ALA A 24 11.93 -107.47 -56.48
C ALA A 24 12.93 -106.89 -55.46
N SER A 25 14.20 -107.28 -55.51
CA SER A 25 15.22 -106.74 -54.62
C SER A 25 15.52 -105.26 -54.89
N ILE A 26 15.41 -104.79 -56.14
CA ILE A 26 15.51 -103.35 -56.47
C ILE A 26 14.28 -102.57 -55.96
N ALA A 27 13.07 -103.12 -56.11
CA ALA A 27 11.85 -102.47 -55.61
C ALA A 27 11.81 -102.38 -54.06
N ASN A 28 12.41 -103.36 -53.38
CA ASN A 28 12.45 -103.44 -51.92
C ASN A 28 13.73 -102.86 -51.29
N SER A 29 14.65 -102.28 -52.09
CA SER A 29 15.94 -101.72 -51.64
C SER A 29 16.84 -102.71 -50.88
N GLU A 30 16.90 -103.96 -51.35
CA GLU A 30 17.73 -105.03 -50.76
C GLU A 30 19.15 -105.08 -51.37
N ASP A 31 20.11 -105.72 -50.67
CA ASP A 31 21.51 -105.82 -51.12
C ASP A 31 21.64 -106.64 -52.40
N LEU A 32 22.15 -105.99 -53.45
CA LEU A 32 22.33 -106.56 -54.78
C LEU A 32 23.62 -107.40 -54.89
N GLY A 33 24.51 -107.33 -53.89
CA GLY A 33 25.80 -108.01 -53.87
C GLY A 33 25.76 -109.53 -54.15
N PRO A 34 24.84 -110.31 -53.56
CA PRO A 34 24.75 -111.75 -53.79
C PRO A 34 24.35 -112.12 -55.23
N ILE A 35 23.45 -111.34 -55.82
CA ILE A 35 22.94 -111.59 -57.18
C ILE A 35 24.01 -111.21 -58.22
N ILE A 36 24.71 -110.10 -58.00
CA ILE A 36 25.85 -109.68 -58.82
C ILE A 36 26.94 -110.77 -58.78
N ARG A 37 27.31 -111.26 -57.59
CA ARG A 37 28.34 -112.30 -57.44
C ARG A 37 27.98 -113.60 -58.18
N HIS A 38 26.74 -114.08 -58.03
CA HIS A 38 26.26 -115.28 -58.70
C HIS A 38 26.26 -115.15 -60.25
N THR A 39 25.94 -113.97 -60.79
CA THR A 39 25.95 -113.73 -62.25
C THR A 39 27.36 -113.64 -62.85
N PHE A 40 28.35 -113.17 -62.08
CA PHE A 40 29.76 -113.20 -62.50
C PHE A 40 30.34 -114.62 -62.40
N GLU A 41 29.95 -115.41 -61.40
CA GLU A 41 30.38 -116.82 -61.25
C GLU A 41 29.81 -117.74 -62.35
N THR A 42 28.63 -117.41 -62.90
CA THR A 42 27.99 -118.16 -64.01
C THR A 42 28.43 -117.70 -65.41
N GLY A 43 29.37 -116.74 -65.50
CA GLY A 43 30.01 -116.35 -66.76
C GLY A 43 29.13 -115.56 -67.74
N LYS A 44 28.05 -114.91 -67.28
CA LYS A 44 27.15 -114.09 -68.12
C LYS A 44 26.91 -112.66 -67.56
N PRO A 45 27.95 -111.83 -67.41
CA PRO A 45 27.80 -110.45 -66.90
C PRO A 45 27.06 -109.51 -67.86
N GLU A 46 27.09 -109.76 -69.17
CA GLU A 46 26.39 -108.95 -70.16
C GLU A 46 24.86 -109.05 -70.04
N ALA A 47 24.35 -110.20 -69.59
CA ALA A 47 22.92 -110.42 -69.37
C ALA A 47 22.39 -109.58 -68.20
N LEU A 48 23.13 -109.51 -67.09
CA LEU A 48 22.78 -108.66 -65.94
C LEU A 48 22.76 -107.18 -66.30
N LEU A 49 23.75 -106.69 -67.05
CA LEU A 49 23.79 -105.30 -67.52
C LEU A 49 22.67 -104.97 -68.50
N HIS A 50 22.23 -105.94 -69.29
CA HIS A 50 21.06 -105.78 -70.15
C HIS A 50 19.78 -105.69 -69.32
N HIS A 51 19.64 -106.52 -68.28
CA HIS A 51 18.52 -106.50 -67.35
C HIS A 51 18.41 -105.21 -66.55
N LEU A 52 19.51 -104.74 -65.96
CA LEU A 52 19.53 -103.45 -65.25
C LEU A 52 19.16 -102.30 -66.18
N ARG A 53 19.65 -102.30 -67.43
CA ARG A 53 19.23 -101.32 -68.44
C ARG A 53 17.74 -101.42 -68.78
N ASN A 54 17.17 -102.61 -68.83
CA ASN A 54 15.73 -102.79 -69.06
C ASN A 54 14.89 -102.32 -67.87
N ILE A 55 15.36 -102.51 -66.63
CA ILE A 55 14.70 -101.98 -65.43
C ILE A 55 14.77 -100.46 -65.37
N VAL A 56 15.93 -99.86 -65.67
CA VAL A 56 16.07 -98.40 -65.78
C VAL A 56 15.09 -97.85 -66.80
N LYS A 57 15.05 -98.42 -68.01
CA LYS A 57 14.08 -98.02 -69.04
C LYS A 57 12.63 -98.18 -68.57
N LYS A 58 12.31 -99.28 -67.88
CA LYS A 58 10.95 -99.50 -67.35
C LYS A 58 10.57 -98.46 -66.29
N LYS A 59 11.50 -98.11 -65.40
CA LYS A 59 11.28 -97.08 -64.37
C LYS A 59 11.25 -95.67 -64.95
N GLU A 60 12.04 -95.38 -65.98
CA GLU A 60 11.93 -94.13 -66.76
C GLU A 60 10.54 -93.99 -67.37
N VAL A 61 10.01 -95.06 -67.98
CA VAL A 61 8.65 -95.07 -68.52
C VAL A 61 7.59 -94.92 -67.43
N GLU A 62 7.74 -95.59 -66.28
CA GLU A 62 6.81 -95.49 -65.16
C GLU A 62 6.80 -94.07 -64.56
N ILE A 63 7.95 -93.43 -64.45
CA ILE A 63 8.07 -92.01 -64.04
C ILE A 63 7.45 -91.11 -65.10
N GLU A 64 7.68 -91.38 -66.39
CA GLU A 64 7.09 -90.60 -67.48
C GLU A 64 5.55 -90.73 -67.50
N GLU A 65 5.01 -91.92 -67.24
CA GLU A 65 3.57 -92.16 -67.14
C GLU A 65 2.96 -91.49 -65.90
N LEU A 66 3.63 -91.53 -64.75
CA LEU A 66 3.17 -90.85 -63.54
C LEU A 66 3.19 -89.33 -63.72
N CYS A 67 4.26 -88.80 -64.32
CA CYS A 67 4.36 -87.40 -64.70
C CYS A 67 3.28 -87.02 -65.72
N LYS A 68 2.99 -87.88 -66.71
CA LYS A 68 1.88 -87.68 -67.67
C LYS A 68 0.49 -87.78 -67.04
N LEU A 69 0.33 -88.52 -65.94
CA LEU A 69 -0.94 -88.62 -65.25
C LEU A 69 -1.23 -87.35 -64.42
N HIS A 70 -0.20 -86.78 -63.79
CA HIS A 70 -0.34 -85.66 -62.84
C HIS A 70 0.21 -84.32 -63.36
N TYR A 71 0.66 -84.20 -64.61
CA TYR A 71 1.25 -82.94 -65.10
C TYR A 71 0.24 -81.79 -65.04
N GLU A 72 -1.04 -82.07 -65.29
CA GLU A 72 -2.10 -81.05 -65.26
C GLU A 72 -2.33 -80.53 -63.84
N GLU A 73 -2.41 -81.41 -62.84
CA GLU A 73 -2.54 -81.02 -61.43
C GLU A 73 -1.30 -80.26 -60.93
N PHE A 74 -0.11 -80.66 -61.34
CA PHE A 74 1.13 -79.97 -61.01
C PHE A 74 1.18 -78.56 -61.62
N ILE A 75 0.78 -78.41 -62.89
CA ILE A 75 0.69 -77.10 -63.55
C ILE A 75 -0.32 -76.21 -62.83
N LEU A 76 -1.50 -76.74 -62.48
CA LEU A 76 -2.52 -75.98 -61.75
C LEU A 76 -2.02 -75.51 -60.37
N ALA A 77 -1.37 -76.38 -59.60
CA ALA A 77 -0.80 -76.01 -58.30
C ALA A 77 0.30 -74.94 -58.43
N VAL A 78 1.15 -75.03 -59.46
CA VAL A 78 2.19 -74.02 -59.74
C VAL A 78 1.56 -72.69 -60.17
N ASP A 79 0.52 -72.71 -61.01
CA ASP A 79 -0.20 -71.51 -61.42
C ASP A 79 -0.94 -70.87 -60.24
N GLU A 80 -1.51 -71.66 -59.32
CA GLU A 80 -2.16 -71.16 -58.10
C GLU A 80 -1.15 -70.55 -57.13
N LEU A 81 0.01 -71.17 -56.93
CA LEU A 81 1.14 -70.59 -56.18
C LEU A 81 1.63 -69.28 -56.81
N ARG A 82 1.67 -69.20 -58.15
CA ARG A 82 1.98 -67.96 -58.86
C ARG A 82 0.90 -66.91 -58.61
N GLY A 83 -0.37 -67.29 -58.59
CA GLY A 83 -1.49 -66.43 -58.21
C GLY A 83 -1.34 -65.85 -56.81
N VAL A 84 -1.08 -66.70 -55.81
CA VAL A 84 -0.83 -66.26 -54.42
C VAL A 84 0.37 -65.32 -54.32
N LEU A 85 1.42 -65.53 -55.13
CA LEU A 85 2.57 -64.63 -55.21
C LEU A 85 2.19 -63.26 -55.76
N VAL A 86 1.33 -63.21 -56.77
CA VAL A 86 0.80 -61.95 -57.33
C VAL A 86 -0.06 -61.24 -56.29
N ASP A 87 -0.99 -61.94 -55.65
CA ASP A 87 -1.87 -61.38 -54.63
C ASP A 87 -1.08 -60.85 -53.42
N ALA A 88 -0.01 -61.57 -53.02
CA ALA A 88 0.87 -61.14 -51.94
C ALA A 88 1.66 -59.87 -52.30
N ASP A 89 2.11 -59.74 -53.55
CA ASP A 89 2.80 -58.54 -54.03
C ASP A 89 1.84 -57.34 -54.14
N GLU A 90 0.61 -57.57 -54.61
CA GLU A 90 -0.44 -56.55 -54.64
C GLU A 90 -0.81 -56.08 -53.22
N LEU A 91 -1.00 -57.00 -52.28
CA LEU A 91 -1.25 -56.67 -50.88
C LEU A 91 -0.10 -55.86 -50.27
N LYS A 92 1.15 -56.22 -50.57
CA LYS A 92 2.33 -55.47 -50.12
C LYS A 92 2.35 -54.07 -50.71
N GLY A 93 1.98 -53.91 -51.99
CA GLY A 93 1.82 -52.62 -52.65
C GLY A 93 0.74 -51.75 -52.00
N MET A 94 -0.44 -52.34 -51.72
CA MET A 94 -1.53 -51.66 -51.00
C MET A 94 -1.10 -51.26 -49.58
N LEU A 95 -0.45 -52.15 -48.84
CA LEU A 95 0.03 -51.87 -47.47
C LEU A 95 1.05 -50.73 -47.46
N SER A 96 1.98 -50.72 -48.42
CA SER A 96 2.94 -49.63 -48.58
C SER A 96 2.26 -48.30 -48.91
N THR A 97 1.23 -48.33 -49.76
CA THR A 97 0.48 -47.14 -50.17
C THR A 97 -0.32 -46.56 -49.00
N GLU A 98 -1.06 -47.39 -48.26
CA GLU A 98 -1.81 -46.94 -47.08
C GLU A 98 -0.89 -46.52 -45.94
N ASN A 99 0.26 -47.16 -45.75
CA ASN A 99 1.27 -46.69 -44.79
C ASN A 99 1.82 -45.31 -45.16
N PHE A 100 2.07 -45.05 -46.45
CA PHE A 100 2.50 -43.73 -46.92
C PHE A 100 1.43 -42.67 -46.64
N ARG A 101 0.17 -42.96 -46.98
CA ARG A 101 -0.97 -42.05 -46.71
C ARG A 101 -1.16 -41.79 -45.22
N LEU A 102 -1.00 -42.81 -44.37
CA LEU A 102 -1.09 -42.66 -42.92
C LEU A 102 0.03 -41.76 -42.38
N GLN A 103 1.27 -41.96 -42.86
CA GLN A 103 2.40 -41.11 -42.48
C GLN A 103 2.20 -39.66 -42.92
N GLU A 104 1.70 -39.42 -44.13
CA GLU A 104 1.40 -38.09 -44.64
C GLU A 104 0.37 -37.36 -43.76
N VAL A 105 -0.76 -38.01 -43.47
CA VAL A 105 -1.81 -37.44 -42.59
C VAL A 105 -1.30 -37.24 -41.16
N ALA A 106 -0.50 -38.18 -40.63
CA ALA A 106 0.08 -38.08 -39.30
C ALA A 106 1.10 -36.94 -39.20
N SER A 107 1.93 -36.74 -40.22
CA SER A 107 2.88 -35.61 -40.30
C SER A 107 2.15 -34.27 -40.32
N ASP A 108 1.10 -34.12 -41.14
CA ASP A 108 0.28 -32.91 -41.17
C ASP A 108 -0.42 -32.64 -39.83
N LEU A 109 -0.89 -33.70 -39.16
CA LEU A 109 -1.51 -33.58 -37.84
C LEU A 109 -0.48 -33.16 -36.77
N LEU A 110 0.74 -33.70 -36.85
CA LEU A 110 1.80 -33.40 -35.90
C LEU A 110 2.19 -31.92 -35.98
N LEU A 111 2.31 -31.35 -37.18
CA LEU A 111 2.53 -29.92 -37.39
C LEU A 111 1.42 -29.06 -36.74
N LYS A 112 0.15 -29.45 -36.91
CA LYS A 112 -0.97 -28.75 -36.27
C LYS A 112 -0.94 -28.83 -34.74
N ILE A 113 -0.48 -29.95 -34.18
CA ILE A 113 -0.33 -30.10 -32.72
C ILE A 113 0.80 -29.21 -32.20
N GLU A 114 1.92 -29.12 -32.92
CA GLU A 114 3.02 -28.22 -32.56
C GLU A 114 2.56 -26.75 -32.58
N GLU A 115 1.85 -26.32 -33.62
CA GLU A 115 1.24 -24.98 -33.70
C GLU A 115 0.27 -24.73 -32.54
N LEU A 116 -0.56 -25.72 -32.17
CA LEU A 116 -1.46 -25.63 -31.04
C LEU A 116 -0.71 -25.44 -29.70
N LEU A 117 0.40 -26.16 -29.50
CA LEU A 117 1.23 -26.04 -28.30
C LEU A 117 1.89 -24.66 -28.20
N GLU A 118 2.38 -24.12 -29.32
CA GLU A 118 2.88 -22.74 -29.39
C GLU A 118 1.77 -21.73 -29.03
N LEU A 119 0.57 -21.89 -29.59
CA LEU A 119 -0.57 -21.04 -29.26
C LEU A 119 -0.95 -21.12 -27.78
N TYR A 120 -0.89 -22.29 -27.15
CA TYR A 120 -1.10 -22.42 -25.71
C TYR A 120 -0.04 -21.69 -24.89
N SER A 121 1.23 -21.76 -25.29
CA SER A 121 2.33 -21.02 -24.67
C SER A 121 2.12 -19.50 -24.78
N ILE A 122 1.76 -19.02 -25.98
CA ILE A 122 1.43 -17.61 -26.21
C ILE A 122 0.25 -17.19 -25.35
N LYS A 123 -0.84 -17.98 -25.31
CA LYS A 123 -2.02 -17.69 -24.47
C LYS A 123 -1.65 -17.58 -22.99
N LYS A 124 -0.80 -18.48 -22.48
CA LYS A 124 -0.31 -18.42 -21.10
C LYS A 124 0.47 -17.13 -20.83
N ASN A 125 1.43 -16.81 -21.68
CA ASN A 125 2.25 -15.60 -21.56
C ASN A 125 1.39 -14.32 -21.61
N VAL A 126 0.42 -14.26 -22.52
CA VAL A 126 -0.54 -13.14 -22.63
C VAL A 126 -1.40 -13.02 -21.37
N THR A 127 -1.83 -14.13 -20.79
CA THR A 127 -2.65 -14.14 -19.57
C THR A 127 -1.85 -13.62 -18.37
N GLU A 128 -0.61 -14.08 -18.20
CA GLU A 128 0.30 -13.61 -17.14
C GLU A 128 0.65 -12.12 -17.29
N ALA A 129 0.91 -11.68 -18.52
CA ALA A 129 1.14 -10.26 -18.83
C ALA A 129 -0.09 -9.40 -18.50
N THR A 130 -1.28 -9.87 -18.86
CA THR A 130 -2.55 -9.17 -18.58
C THR A 130 -2.79 -9.04 -17.08
N GLN A 131 -2.54 -10.09 -16.30
CA GLN A 131 -2.69 -10.05 -14.85
C GLN A 131 -1.69 -9.11 -14.18
N THR A 132 -0.44 -9.12 -14.65
CA THR A 132 0.60 -8.19 -14.19
C THR A 132 0.23 -6.73 -14.49
N LEU A 133 -0.27 -6.45 -15.70
CA LEU A 133 -0.71 -5.11 -16.09
C LEU A 133 -1.88 -4.62 -15.24
N LYS A 134 -2.86 -5.47 -14.90
CA LYS A 134 -3.98 -5.10 -14.02
C LYS A 134 -3.50 -4.58 -12.66
N ILE A 135 -2.54 -5.25 -12.03
CA ILE A 135 -1.95 -4.80 -10.76
C ILE A 135 -1.26 -3.44 -10.95
N CYS A 136 -0.49 -3.28 -12.02
CA CYS A 136 0.22 -2.02 -12.27
C CYS A 136 -0.74 -0.84 -12.55
N ILE A 137 -1.86 -1.08 -13.23
CA ILE A 137 -2.91 -0.07 -13.44
C ILE A 137 -3.54 0.33 -12.10
N GLN A 138 -3.86 -0.63 -11.23
CA GLN A 138 -4.42 -0.34 -9.91
C GLN A 138 -3.46 0.52 -9.07
N VAL A 139 -2.19 0.14 -9.01
CA VAL A 139 -1.16 0.91 -8.29
C VAL A 139 -0.96 2.30 -8.91
N SER A 140 -0.95 2.40 -10.24
CA SER A 140 -0.85 3.69 -10.94
C SER A 140 -2.03 4.61 -10.62
N ASN A 141 -3.25 4.08 -10.58
CA ASN A 141 -4.45 4.83 -10.19
C ASN A 141 -4.38 5.32 -8.73
N LEU A 142 -3.82 4.51 -7.81
CA LEU A 142 -3.57 4.95 -6.44
C LEU A 142 -2.54 6.08 -6.38
N CYS A 143 -1.46 5.99 -7.16
CA CYS A 143 -0.46 7.06 -7.28
C CYS A 143 -1.09 8.36 -7.83
N ILE A 144 -1.93 8.27 -8.86
CA ILE A 144 -2.66 9.42 -9.42
C ILE A 144 -3.59 10.02 -8.37
N THR A 145 -4.32 9.18 -7.63
CA THR A 145 -5.21 9.62 -6.55
C THR A 145 -4.45 10.32 -5.43
N CYS A 146 -3.29 9.79 -5.03
CA CYS A 146 -2.39 10.43 -4.07
C CYS A 146 -1.93 11.80 -4.57
N ASN A 147 -1.44 11.89 -5.82
CA ASN A 147 -1.00 13.16 -6.41
C ASN A 147 -2.12 14.20 -6.47
N ARG A 148 -3.35 13.77 -6.77
CA ARG A 148 -4.53 14.64 -6.73
C ARG A 148 -4.80 15.14 -5.30
N HIS A 149 -4.78 14.26 -4.30
CA HIS A 149 -4.95 14.66 -2.91
C HIS A 149 -3.89 15.65 -2.42
N VAL A 150 -2.63 15.45 -2.79
CA VAL A 150 -1.55 16.40 -2.48
C VAL A 150 -1.78 17.76 -3.13
N SER A 151 -2.22 17.77 -4.40
CA SER A 151 -2.48 19.01 -5.16
C SER A 151 -3.66 19.81 -4.59
N GLU A 152 -4.68 19.13 -4.08
CA GLU A 152 -5.83 19.75 -3.42
C GLU A 152 -5.55 20.15 -1.96
N GLY A 153 -4.35 19.89 -1.43
CA GLY A 153 -4.01 20.10 -0.02
C GLY A 153 -4.60 19.05 0.94
N ARG A 154 -5.25 18.00 0.47
CA ARG A 154 -5.79 16.94 1.32
C ARG A 154 -4.69 15.95 1.75
N PHE A 155 -3.83 16.40 2.66
CA PHE A 155 -2.64 15.66 3.09
C PHE A 155 -2.93 14.36 3.85
N TYR A 156 -3.96 14.32 4.69
CA TYR A 156 -4.29 13.10 5.43
C TYR A 156 -4.77 11.95 4.49
N PRO A 157 -5.74 12.18 3.57
CA PRO A 157 -6.07 11.19 2.55
C PRO A 157 -4.89 10.79 1.66
N ALA A 158 -3.98 11.72 1.35
CA ALA A 158 -2.76 11.41 0.61
C ALA A 158 -1.86 10.44 1.38
N LEU A 159 -1.60 10.69 2.67
CA LEU A 159 -0.81 9.78 3.52
C LEU A 159 -1.47 8.41 3.65
N LYS A 160 -2.79 8.36 3.84
CA LYS A 160 -3.53 7.08 3.89
C LYS A 160 -3.39 6.29 2.58
N THR A 161 -3.42 6.98 1.44
CA THR A 161 -3.22 6.35 0.12
C THR A 161 -1.78 5.85 -0.03
N LEU A 162 -0.78 6.61 0.45
CA LEU A 162 0.62 6.17 0.45
C LEU A 162 0.83 4.95 1.34
N ASP A 163 0.26 4.93 2.54
CA ASP A 163 0.36 3.80 3.45
C ASP A 163 -0.33 2.54 2.90
N LEU A 164 -1.44 2.71 2.16
CA LEU A 164 -2.09 1.62 1.43
C LEU A 164 -1.17 1.04 0.35
N ILE A 165 -0.51 1.90 -0.44
CA ILE A 165 0.46 1.47 -1.47
C ILE A 165 1.63 0.73 -0.82
N GLU A 166 2.15 1.25 0.30
CA GLU A 166 3.31 0.72 1.01
C GLU A 166 3.03 -0.65 1.64
N LYS A 167 1.88 -0.82 2.31
CA LYS A 167 1.55 -2.07 3.03
C LYS A 167 0.97 -3.16 2.12
N ASP A 168 0.01 -2.81 1.27
CA ASP A 168 -0.80 -3.82 0.58
C ASP A 168 -0.26 -4.14 -0.83
N TYR A 169 0.28 -3.13 -1.52
CA TYR A 169 0.64 -3.28 -2.94
C TYR A 169 2.13 -3.42 -3.20
N LEU A 170 3.01 -2.96 -2.31
CA LEU A 170 4.46 -2.97 -2.54
C LEU A 170 4.99 -4.40 -2.80
N HIS A 171 4.49 -5.39 -2.06
CA HIS A 171 4.86 -6.80 -2.23
C HIS A 171 4.20 -7.45 -3.45
N SER A 172 3.04 -6.95 -3.89
CA SER A 172 2.25 -7.50 -5.00
C SER A 172 2.74 -7.06 -6.38
N ILE A 173 3.60 -6.02 -6.48
CA ILE A 173 4.07 -5.50 -7.77
C ILE A 173 5.09 -6.46 -8.41
N PRO A 174 4.80 -7.11 -9.55
CA PRO A 174 5.73 -8.07 -10.17
C PRO A 174 6.94 -7.38 -10.84
N MET A 175 6.74 -6.15 -11.32
CA MET A 175 7.77 -5.38 -12.01
C MET A 175 8.76 -4.72 -11.03
N LYS A 176 9.98 -5.27 -10.95
CA LYS A 176 11.05 -4.77 -10.07
C LYS A 176 11.40 -3.29 -10.30
N ALA A 177 11.45 -2.84 -11.56
CA ALA A 177 11.76 -1.45 -11.88
C ALA A 177 10.68 -0.50 -11.35
N PHE A 178 9.41 -0.81 -11.60
CA PHE A 178 8.27 -0.02 -11.12
C PHE A 178 8.20 0.01 -9.59
N ARG A 179 8.41 -1.14 -8.93
CA ARG A 179 8.50 -1.24 -7.47
C ARG A 179 9.57 -0.30 -6.90
N LYS A 180 10.80 -0.33 -7.44
CA LYS A 180 11.91 0.53 -6.98
C LYS A 180 11.60 2.02 -7.14
N VAL A 181 10.91 2.42 -8.21
CA VAL A 181 10.51 3.82 -8.39
C VAL A 181 9.54 4.24 -7.29
N ILE A 182 8.50 3.43 -7.03
CA ILE A 182 7.49 3.75 -6.00
C ILE A 182 8.13 3.78 -4.61
N GLU A 183 8.97 2.80 -4.28
CA GLU A 183 9.66 2.69 -3.00
C GLU A 183 10.53 3.92 -2.72
N LYS A 184 11.19 4.49 -3.74
CA LYS A 184 11.95 5.74 -3.61
C LYS A 184 11.05 6.98 -3.52
N GLN A 185 9.88 6.97 -4.15
CA GLN A 185 9.00 8.14 -4.20
C GLN A 185 8.13 8.30 -2.96
N ILE A 186 7.75 7.21 -2.29
CA ILE A 186 6.97 7.25 -1.03
C ILE A 186 7.63 8.16 0.03
N PRO A 187 8.90 7.97 0.43
CA PRO A 187 9.54 8.83 1.43
C PRO A 187 9.70 10.26 0.93
N THR A 188 9.96 10.46 -0.37
CA THR A 188 10.03 11.79 -0.98
C THR A 188 8.71 12.55 -0.85
N MET A 189 7.58 11.86 -1.06
CA MET A 189 6.25 12.45 -0.94
C MET A 189 5.88 12.71 0.53
N LYS A 190 6.20 11.79 1.45
CA LYS A 190 6.03 11.99 2.90
C LYS A 190 6.78 13.24 3.38
N LEU A 191 8.04 13.41 2.95
CA LEU A 191 8.85 14.60 3.26
C LEU A 191 8.28 15.88 2.63
N TYR A 192 7.75 15.80 1.41
CA TYR A 192 7.10 16.95 0.77
C TYR A 192 5.88 17.43 1.56
N ILE A 193 5.02 16.49 1.98
CA ILE A 193 3.85 16.77 2.81
C ILE A 193 4.27 17.39 4.15
N GLU A 194 5.26 16.81 4.82
CA GLU A 194 5.82 17.34 6.08
C GLU A 194 6.28 18.79 5.90
N LYS A 195 7.10 19.09 4.90
CA LYS A 195 7.59 20.45 4.63
C LYS A 195 6.46 21.43 4.33
N LYS A 196 5.46 21.00 3.57
CA LYS A 196 4.33 21.87 3.20
C LYS A 196 3.48 22.21 4.43
N VAL A 197 3.20 21.23 5.28
CA VAL A 197 2.50 21.41 6.56
C VAL A 197 3.29 22.28 7.52
N CYS A 198 4.60 22.06 7.65
CA CYS A 198 5.48 22.91 8.46
C CYS A 198 5.48 24.37 7.97
N SER A 199 5.48 24.59 6.66
CA SER A 199 5.39 25.94 6.10
C SER A 199 4.05 26.62 6.42
N GLU A 200 2.93 25.91 6.33
CA GLU A 200 1.62 26.43 6.70
C GLU A 200 1.56 26.77 8.20
N PHE A 201 2.10 25.89 9.05
CA PHE A 201 2.20 26.13 10.48
C PHE A 201 3.08 27.35 10.81
N ASN A 202 4.22 27.53 10.12
CA ASN A 202 5.09 28.68 10.33
C ASN A 202 4.44 30.00 9.89
N ASN A 203 3.67 29.98 8.80
CA ASN A 203 2.86 31.13 8.40
C ASN A 203 1.80 31.44 9.46
N TRP A 204 1.17 30.41 10.03
CA TRP A 204 0.23 30.57 11.14
C TRP A 204 0.93 31.17 12.38
N LEU A 205 2.14 30.72 12.74
CA LEU A 205 2.91 31.29 13.86
C LEU A 205 3.17 32.79 13.71
N VAL A 206 3.41 33.26 12.49
CA VAL A 206 3.61 34.69 12.20
C VAL A 206 2.27 35.44 12.31
N HIS A 207 1.22 34.90 11.70
CA HIS A 207 -0.12 35.49 11.73
C HIS A 207 -0.71 35.58 13.13
N ILE A 208 -0.60 34.51 13.92
CA ILE A 208 -1.15 34.49 15.28
C ILE A 208 -0.39 35.44 16.19
N ARG A 209 0.92 35.62 15.98
CA ARG A 209 1.70 36.61 16.73
C ARG A 209 1.31 38.04 16.39
N SER A 210 1.02 38.35 15.11
CA SER A 210 0.60 39.71 14.71
C SER A 210 -0.82 40.04 15.17
N THR A 211 -1.70 39.04 15.25
CA THR A 211 -3.10 39.20 15.70
C THR A 211 -3.27 39.06 17.22
N ALA A 212 -2.29 38.50 17.94
CA ALA A 212 -2.35 38.33 19.40
C ALA A 212 -2.69 39.64 20.13
N ARG A 213 -2.09 40.77 19.76
CA ARG A 213 -2.45 42.08 20.33
C ARG A 213 -3.94 42.39 20.23
N GLN A 214 -4.54 42.16 19.06
CA GLN A 214 -5.96 42.44 18.83
C GLN A 214 -6.84 41.50 19.66
N ILE A 215 -6.48 40.20 19.71
CA ILE A 215 -7.17 39.20 20.54
C ILE A 215 -7.15 39.64 22.01
N GLY A 216 -5.99 40.04 22.52
CA GLY A 216 -5.86 40.51 23.90
C GLY A 216 -6.59 41.83 24.15
N GLN A 217 -6.56 42.78 23.22
CA GLN A 217 -7.32 44.05 23.34
C GLN A 217 -8.83 43.79 23.43
N LEU A 218 -9.36 42.90 22.58
CA LEU A 218 -10.77 42.53 22.61
C LEU A 218 -11.14 41.83 23.91
N ALA A 219 -10.33 40.87 24.37
CA ALA A 219 -10.56 40.15 25.62
C ALA A 219 -10.52 41.08 26.85
N ILE A 220 -9.57 42.01 26.90
CA ILE A 220 -9.48 43.01 27.96
C ILE A 220 -10.67 43.98 27.89
N GLY A 221 -11.09 44.39 26.68
CA GLY A 221 -12.28 45.21 26.48
C GLY A 221 -13.56 44.53 26.97
N GLN A 222 -13.69 43.22 26.75
CA GLN A 222 -14.79 42.42 27.32
C GLN A 222 -14.76 42.41 28.84
N ALA A 223 -13.58 42.19 29.45
CA ALA A 223 -13.43 42.23 30.91
C ALA A 223 -13.77 43.62 31.48
N ALA A 224 -13.41 44.70 30.77
CA ALA A 224 -13.79 46.06 31.15
C ALA A 224 -15.31 46.27 31.08
N ALA A 225 -15.96 45.83 30.00
CA ALA A 225 -17.42 45.91 29.86
C ALA A 225 -18.16 45.05 30.90
N ALA A 226 -17.60 43.89 31.27
CA ALA A 226 -18.12 43.04 32.34
C ALA A 226 -18.03 43.74 33.71
N ARG A 227 -16.86 44.33 34.01
CA ARG A 227 -16.68 45.13 35.24
C ARG A 227 -17.67 46.30 35.31
N GLN A 228 -17.89 47.01 34.20
CA GLN A 228 -18.85 48.12 34.16
C GLN A 228 -20.29 47.64 34.44
N ARG A 229 -20.72 46.53 33.82
CA ARG A 229 -22.03 45.92 34.09
C ARG A 229 -22.20 45.52 35.55
N ASP A 230 -21.17 44.94 36.15
CA ASP A 230 -21.16 44.56 37.56
C ASP A 230 -21.23 45.79 38.49
N GLU A 231 -20.54 46.87 38.15
CA GLU A 231 -20.61 48.13 38.90
C GLU A 231 -22.00 48.77 38.81
N GLU A 232 -22.62 48.78 37.62
CA GLU A 232 -24.00 49.24 37.40
C GLU A 232 -25.01 48.38 38.16
N MET A 233 -24.85 47.06 38.17
CA MET A 233 -25.71 46.15 38.92
C MET A 233 -25.60 46.41 40.43
N ARG A 234 -24.37 46.59 40.95
CA ARG A 234 -24.15 46.95 42.36
C ARG A 234 -24.68 48.33 42.72
N ALA A 235 -24.64 49.29 41.80
CA ALA A 235 -25.22 50.62 42.01
C ALA A 235 -26.75 50.53 42.12
N ARG A 236 -27.40 49.82 41.19
CA ARG A 236 -28.85 49.55 41.24
C ARG A 236 -29.26 48.78 42.50
N GLN A 237 -28.44 47.83 42.94
CA GLN A 237 -28.68 47.12 44.20
C GLN A 237 -28.62 48.07 45.41
N ARG A 238 -27.62 48.96 45.48
CA ARG A 238 -27.53 49.97 46.54
C ARG A 238 -28.73 50.92 46.54
N GLU A 239 -29.15 51.38 45.36
CA GLU A 239 -30.34 52.22 45.21
C GLU A 239 -31.63 51.49 45.65
N ALA A 240 -31.77 50.20 45.32
CA ALA A 240 -32.89 49.38 45.76
C ALA A 240 -32.88 49.12 47.28
N GLU A 241 -31.70 48.90 47.89
CA GLU A 241 -31.55 48.76 49.33
C GLU A 241 -31.86 50.07 50.08
N GLU A 242 -31.45 51.22 49.53
CA GLU A 242 -31.79 52.55 50.07
C GLU A 242 -33.29 52.84 49.97
N GLN A 243 -33.95 52.45 48.87
CA GLN A 243 -35.40 52.59 48.69
C GLN A 243 -36.21 51.61 49.57
N SER A 244 -35.69 50.40 49.79
CA SER A 244 -36.32 49.38 50.65
C SER A 244 -36.24 49.72 52.14
N ARG A 245 -35.37 50.65 52.56
CA ARG A 245 -35.38 51.21 53.93
C ARG A 245 -36.55 52.18 54.18
N SER A 246 -37.30 52.58 53.14
CA SER A 246 -38.47 53.47 53.23
C SER A 246 -39.81 52.71 53.21
N VAL A 247 -39.87 51.52 52.61
CA VAL A 247 -41.10 50.70 52.55
C VAL A 247 -40.74 49.24 52.76
N VAL A 248 -41.25 48.65 53.85
CA VAL A 248 -41.24 47.21 54.08
C VAL A 248 -42.15 46.56 53.03
N SER A 249 -41.58 46.06 51.94
CA SER A 249 -42.28 45.11 51.08
C SER A 249 -41.32 44.23 50.28
N ASP A 250 -41.48 42.94 50.54
CA ASP A 250 -41.01 41.74 49.85
C ASP A 250 -40.49 41.95 48.41
N CYS A 251 -39.20 41.65 48.17
CA CYS A 251 -38.60 41.66 46.83
C CYS A 251 -38.05 40.27 46.50
N VAL A 252 -38.74 39.60 45.58
CA VAL A 252 -38.33 38.33 44.99
C VAL A 252 -37.16 38.61 44.02
N TYR A 253 -35.96 38.22 44.42
CA TYR A 253 -34.77 38.28 43.57
C TYR A 253 -34.92 37.28 42.41
N THR A 254 -35.13 37.79 41.21
CA THR A 254 -35.00 37.00 39.99
C THR A 254 -33.52 36.94 39.65
N LEU A 255 -32.88 35.80 39.91
CA LEU A 255 -31.52 35.50 39.47
C LEU A 255 -31.53 35.39 37.94
N HIS A 256 -31.15 36.46 37.25
CA HIS A 256 -30.80 36.39 35.84
C HIS A 256 -29.45 35.69 35.72
N THR A 257 -29.48 34.36 35.56
CA THR A 257 -28.35 33.58 35.08
C THR A 257 -28.19 33.87 33.59
N GLU A 258 -27.51 34.96 33.25
CA GLU A 258 -27.04 35.17 31.89
C GLU A 258 -25.83 34.27 31.65
N ASN A 259 -26.07 33.24 30.85
CA ASN A 259 -25.10 32.23 30.45
C ASN A 259 -23.91 32.87 29.71
N SER A 260 -22.75 32.27 29.92
CA SER A 260 -21.41 32.64 29.44
C SER A 260 -21.22 32.57 27.91
N ASP A 261 -22.02 33.27 27.12
CA ASP A 261 -21.86 33.35 25.66
C ASP A 261 -20.80 34.38 25.21
N GLU A 262 -19.92 34.86 26.11
CA GLU A 262 -18.86 35.82 25.78
C GLU A 262 -17.66 35.21 25.02
N ASP A 263 -17.52 33.88 25.02
CA ASP A 263 -16.41 33.16 24.37
C ASP A 263 -16.54 33.06 22.84
N SER A 264 -17.72 33.43 22.32
CA SER A 264 -18.07 33.39 20.89
C SER A 264 -17.44 34.50 20.03
N VAL A 265 -16.85 35.54 20.64
CA VAL A 265 -16.38 36.74 19.93
C VAL A 265 -14.91 36.62 19.47
N LEU A 266 -14.13 35.71 20.05
CA LEU A 266 -12.70 35.54 19.75
C LEU A 266 -12.47 34.37 18.78
N GLU A 267 -12.95 34.47 17.54
CA GLU A 267 -12.68 33.46 16.52
C GLU A 267 -11.32 33.70 15.83
N PHE A 268 -10.38 32.79 16.07
CA PHE A 268 -9.14 32.68 15.29
C PHE A 268 -8.95 31.23 14.86
N ASP A 269 -8.42 31.05 13.64
CA ASP A 269 -8.31 29.73 13.03
C ASP A 269 -7.12 28.93 13.61
N LEU A 270 -7.43 27.79 14.22
CA LEU A 270 -6.46 26.81 14.72
C LEU A 270 -6.30 25.60 13.78
N THR A 271 -7.03 25.57 12.67
CA THR A 271 -6.97 24.48 11.67
C THR A 271 -5.54 24.16 11.22
N PRO A 272 -4.65 25.15 10.94
CA PRO A 272 -3.27 24.85 10.56
C PRO A 272 -2.50 24.10 11.66
N VAL A 273 -2.75 24.41 12.93
CA VAL A 273 -2.10 23.75 14.09
C VAL A 273 -2.60 22.32 14.23
N TYR A 274 -3.92 22.11 14.20
CA TYR A 274 -4.49 20.76 14.33
C TYR A 274 -4.09 19.87 13.16
N ARG A 275 -4.14 20.39 11.94
CA ARG A 275 -3.69 19.67 10.74
C ARG A 275 -2.22 19.34 10.85
N ALA A 276 -1.38 20.28 11.29
CA ALA A 276 0.04 20.00 11.48
C ALA A 276 0.29 18.92 12.52
N TYR A 277 -0.30 19.03 13.70
CA TYR A 277 -0.15 18.02 14.75
C TYR A 277 -0.65 16.63 14.32
N HIS A 278 -1.81 16.58 13.65
CA HIS A 278 -2.37 15.33 13.17
C HIS A 278 -1.48 14.66 12.12
N ILE A 279 -1.01 15.42 11.13
CA ILE A 279 -0.14 14.90 10.07
C ILE A 279 1.20 14.40 10.65
N HIS A 280 1.82 15.15 11.57
CA HIS A 280 3.06 14.71 12.21
C HIS A 280 2.87 13.46 13.07
N THR A 281 1.71 13.31 13.70
CA THR A 281 1.32 12.08 14.42
C THR A 281 1.19 10.91 13.44
N CYS A 282 0.53 11.09 12.30
CA CYS A 282 0.44 10.05 11.26
C CYS A 282 1.80 9.66 10.67
N LEU A 283 2.74 10.59 10.59
CA LEU A 283 4.12 10.34 10.14
C LEU A 283 5.02 9.71 11.22
N GLY A 284 4.53 9.54 12.45
CA GLY A 284 5.31 8.98 13.57
C GLY A 284 6.32 9.96 14.18
N ILE A 285 6.21 11.25 13.89
CA ILE A 285 7.10 12.33 14.38
C ILE A 285 6.35 13.36 15.24
N GLY A 286 5.22 12.97 15.83
CA GLY A 286 4.37 13.85 16.63
C GLY A 286 5.11 14.52 17.80
N GLU A 287 5.93 13.78 18.54
CA GLU A 287 6.72 14.32 19.67
C GLU A 287 7.69 15.42 19.25
N LYS A 288 8.36 15.25 18.08
CA LYS A 288 9.24 16.29 17.53
C LYS A 288 8.47 17.56 17.22
N PHE A 289 7.24 17.44 16.71
CA PHE A 289 6.39 18.59 16.44
C PHE A 289 5.90 19.28 17.72
N ARG A 290 5.57 18.52 18.77
CA ARG A 290 5.21 19.10 20.09
C ARG A 290 6.35 19.95 20.63
N GLU A 291 7.57 19.42 20.61
CA GLU A 291 8.76 20.14 21.04
C GLU A 291 9.03 21.37 20.16
N TYR A 292 8.83 21.25 18.84
CA TYR A 292 8.95 22.36 17.90
C TYR A 292 7.94 23.48 18.19
N TYR A 293 6.66 23.13 18.41
CA TYR A 293 5.62 24.08 18.78
C TYR A 293 6.01 24.84 20.06
N TYR A 294 6.32 24.10 21.12
CA TYR A 294 6.67 24.66 22.43
C TYR A 294 7.86 25.62 22.35
N LYS A 295 8.95 25.20 21.69
CA LYS A 295 10.15 26.03 21.53
C LYS A 295 9.88 27.33 20.75
N ASN A 296 9.12 27.25 19.66
CA ASN A 296 8.79 28.44 18.87
C ASN A 296 7.91 29.42 19.65
N ARG A 297 6.88 28.93 20.33
CA ARG A 297 5.99 29.79 21.13
C ARG A 297 6.71 30.42 22.31
N LEU A 298 7.56 29.68 23.01
CA LEU A 298 8.42 30.22 24.06
C LEU A 298 9.39 31.30 23.54
N MET A 299 9.98 31.10 22.35
CA MET A 299 10.85 32.11 21.73
C MET A 299 10.06 33.37 21.33
N GLN A 300 8.86 33.21 20.76
CA GLN A 300 7.99 34.34 20.43
C GLN A 300 7.63 35.15 21.68
N LEU A 301 7.21 34.48 22.75
CA LEU A 301 6.92 35.13 24.03
C LEU A 301 8.12 35.88 24.59
N ASN A 302 9.30 35.26 24.60
CA ASN A 302 10.51 35.90 25.11
C ASN A 302 10.88 37.19 24.36
N LEU A 303 10.59 37.24 23.06
CA LEU A 303 10.75 38.45 22.25
C LEU A 303 9.64 39.48 22.54
N ASP A 304 8.40 39.05 22.71
CA ASP A 304 7.26 39.92 23.02
C ASP A 304 7.34 40.52 24.44
N LEU A 305 8.02 39.85 25.37
CA LEU A 305 8.28 40.33 26.73
C LEU A 305 9.38 41.41 26.81
N GLN A 306 10.10 41.69 25.72
CA GLN A 306 11.08 42.78 25.68
C GLN A 306 10.39 44.11 25.38
N ILE A 307 10.46 45.04 26.32
CA ILE A 307 9.95 46.41 26.10
C ILE A 307 11.02 47.24 25.41
N SER A 308 10.62 47.93 24.35
CA SER A 308 11.47 48.93 23.71
C SER A 308 11.57 50.18 24.60
N THR A 309 12.78 50.54 25.00
CA THR A 309 13.06 51.77 25.77
C THR A 309 12.86 53.05 24.94
N ALA A 310 12.54 52.95 23.65
CA ALA A 310 12.41 54.08 22.74
C ALA A 310 11.11 54.88 22.93
N GLN A 311 10.05 54.26 23.48
CA GLN A 311 8.76 54.91 23.73
C GLN A 311 8.48 55.01 25.23
N PRO A 312 7.83 56.10 25.71
CA PRO A 312 7.37 56.19 27.08
C PRO A 312 6.50 54.99 27.44
N PHE A 313 6.73 54.37 28.60
CA PHE A 313 5.99 53.19 29.03
C PHE A 313 4.47 53.44 29.12
N LEU A 314 4.07 54.67 29.45
CA LEU A 314 2.66 55.07 29.49
C LEU A 314 1.96 54.90 28.14
N GLU A 315 2.63 55.08 27.01
CA GLU A 315 2.02 54.91 25.69
C GLU A 315 2.09 53.46 25.21
N SER A 316 3.07 52.68 25.69
CA SER A 316 3.31 51.31 25.25
C SER A 316 2.73 50.22 26.16
N HIS A 317 2.28 50.54 27.37
CA HIS A 317 1.78 49.53 28.33
C HIS A 317 0.54 48.76 27.81
N GLN A 318 -0.44 49.44 27.23
CA GLN A 318 -1.65 48.79 26.70
C GLN A 318 -1.34 47.80 25.57
N PRO A 319 -0.63 48.18 24.49
CA PRO A 319 -0.29 47.24 23.43
C PRO A 319 0.67 46.12 23.89
N PHE A 320 1.51 46.37 24.89
CA PHE A 320 2.40 45.37 25.49
C PHE A 320 1.60 44.29 26.24
N PHE A 321 0.77 44.71 27.20
CA PHE A 321 -0.01 43.78 28.00
C PHE A 321 -1.10 43.07 27.19
N ALA A 322 -1.69 43.74 26.20
CA ALA A 322 -2.61 43.08 25.29
C ALA A 322 -1.93 42.02 24.41
N GLN A 323 -0.69 42.23 23.95
CA GLN A 323 0.06 41.20 23.23
C GLN A 323 0.23 39.94 24.10
N ILE A 324 0.60 40.11 25.37
CA ILE A 324 0.78 39.01 26.31
C ILE A 324 -0.56 38.31 26.60
N ALA A 325 -1.62 39.06 26.85
CA ALA A 325 -2.96 38.50 27.05
C ALA A 325 -3.38 37.62 25.86
N GLY A 326 -3.24 38.13 24.64
CA GLY A 326 -3.57 37.38 23.43
C GLY A 326 -2.73 36.12 23.24
N PHE A 327 -1.44 36.16 23.60
CA PHE A 327 -0.58 34.98 23.57
C PHE A 327 -1.16 33.87 24.46
N PHE A 328 -1.50 34.16 25.71
CA PHE A 328 -1.99 33.16 26.66
C PHE A 328 -3.41 32.68 26.33
N ILE A 329 -4.28 33.54 25.79
CA ILE A 329 -5.61 33.11 25.29
C ILE A 329 -5.48 32.09 24.15
N VAL A 330 -4.51 32.29 23.25
CA VAL A 330 -4.22 31.33 22.17
C VAL A 330 -3.71 30.02 22.74
N GLU A 331 -2.73 30.05 23.65
CA GLU A 331 -2.18 28.82 24.25
C GLU A 331 -3.23 28.04 25.02
N ASP A 332 -4.09 28.74 25.76
CA ASP A 332 -5.19 28.16 26.53
C ASP A 332 -6.22 27.47 25.62
N ARG A 333 -6.59 28.10 24.50
CA ARG A 333 -7.45 27.45 23.49
C ARG A 333 -6.77 26.23 22.89
N VAL A 334 -5.48 26.32 22.55
CA VAL A 334 -4.71 25.17 22.02
C VAL A 334 -4.63 24.05 23.05
N LEU A 335 -4.37 24.35 24.33
CA LEU A 335 -4.31 23.36 25.41
C LEU A 335 -5.62 22.58 25.53
N ARG A 336 -6.77 23.27 25.49
CA ARG A 336 -8.10 22.63 25.59
C ARG A 336 -8.47 21.77 24.38
N THR A 337 -8.03 22.15 23.19
CA THR A 337 -8.60 21.63 21.92
C THR A 337 -7.64 20.75 21.11
N ALA A 338 -6.33 20.91 21.27
CA ALA A 338 -5.33 20.26 20.42
C ALA A 338 -4.95 18.83 20.88
N GLY A 339 -5.76 18.18 21.73
CA GLY A 339 -5.66 16.74 22.02
C GLY A 339 -4.29 16.26 22.51
N GLY A 340 -3.59 17.07 23.33
CA GLY A 340 -2.30 16.71 23.91
C GLY A 340 -1.07 17.33 23.23
N LEU A 341 -1.24 18.25 22.27
CA LEU A 341 -0.12 19.00 21.68
C LEU A 341 0.73 19.70 22.77
N LEU A 342 0.06 20.37 23.71
CA LEU A 342 0.67 21.03 24.87
C LEU A 342 0.34 20.27 26.16
N LEU A 343 1.29 20.32 27.11
CA LEU A 343 1.09 19.86 28.48
C LEU A 343 0.75 21.06 29.37
N GLU A 344 -0.07 20.83 30.40
CA GLU A 344 -0.43 21.86 31.38
C GLU A 344 0.82 22.43 32.08
N SER A 345 1.75 21.57 32.48
CA SER A 345 3.03 21.97 33.09
C SER A 345 3.91 22.85 32.19
N GLN A 346 3.83 22.67 30.87
CA GLN A 346 4.54 23.51 29.91
C GLN A 346 3.94 24.91 29.87
N VAL A 347 2.61 25.01 29.86
CA VAL A 347 1.90 26.30 29.89
C VAL A 347 2.15 27.03 31.22
N GLU A 348 2.15 26.31 32.35
CA GLU A 348 2.50 26.86 33.66
C GLU A 348 3.93 27.43 33.68
N THR A 349 4.92 26.70 33.15
CA THR A 349 6.31 27.17 33.10
C THR A 349 6.47 28.44 32.24
N ILE A 350 5.76 28.47 31.10
CA ILE A 350 5.72 29.65 30.21
C ILE A 350 5.08 30.84 30.95
N TRP A 351 3.97 30.60 31.67
CA TRP A 351 3.26 31.61 32.45
C TRP A 351 4.11 32.18 33.59
N GLU A 352 4.77 31.33 34.39
CA GLU A 352 5.67 31.74 35.47
C GLU A 352 6.80 32.65 34.96
N THR A 353 7.35 32.33 33.79
CA THR A 353 8.37 33.17 33.15
C THR A 353 7.80 34.53 32.72
N ALA A 354 6.58 34.56 32.16
CA ALA A 354 5.94 35.80 31.73
C ALA A 354 5.56 36.70 32.91
N ILE A 355 4.88 36.14 33.91
CA ILE A 355 4.41 36.89 35.08
C ILE A 355 5.61 37.45 35.87
N GLY A 356 6.71 36.69 36.01
CA GLY A 356 7.93 37.19 36.66
C GLY A 356 8.56 38.37 35.94
N LYS A 357 8.63 38.33 34.59
CA LYS A 357 9.15 39.46 33.81
C LYS A 357 8.21 40.67 33.84
N MET A 358 6.91 40.47 33.70
CA MET A 358 5.91 41.54 33.80
C MET A 358 5.96 42.23 35.16
N THR A 359 6.11 41.43 36.22
CA THR A 359 6.27 41.87 37.62
C THR A 359 7.49 42.79 37.75
N SER A 360 8.67 42.30 37.35
CA SER A 360 9.92 43.07 37.42
C SER A 360 9.87 44.37 36.61
N ILE A 361 9.27 44.34 35.41
CA ILE A 361 9.05 45.52 34.58
C ILE A 361 8.17 46.54 35.30
N LEU A 362 7.04 46.11 35.86
CA LEU A 362 6.10 47.00 36.54
C LEU A 362 6.74 47.65 37.76
N GLU A 363 7.51 46.90 38.55
CA GLU A 363 8.26 47.44 39.69
C GLU A 363 9.26 48.52 39.26
N GLU A 364 10.05 48.27 38.22
CA GLU A 364 11.03 49.23 37.70
C GLU A 364 10.34 50.51 37.17
N GLN A 365 9.25 50.36 36.42
CA GLN A 365 8.53 51.50 35.84
C GLN A 365 7.79 52.29 36.92
N PHE A 366 7.14 51.63 37.88
CA PHE A 366 6.49 52.29 39.00
C PHE A 366 7.49 53.02 39.89
N ALA A 367 8.71 52.50 40.08
CA ALA A 367 9.77 53.20 40.79
C ALA A 367 10.21 54.50 40.10
N ARG A 368 10.13 54.59 38.76
CA ARG A 368 10.55 55.76 37.97
C ARG A 368 9.45 56.79 37.69
N MET A 369 8.18 56.46 37.93
CA MET A 369 7.08 57.39 37.67
C MET A 369 6.92 58.42 38.78
N ASP A 370 6.72 59.68 38.38
CA ASP A 370 6.57 60.82 39.29
C ASP A 370 5.16 61.44 39.26
N THR A 371 4.21 60.84 38.52
CA THR A 371 2.86 61.38 38.35
C THR A 371 1.81 60.38 38.83
N ALA A 372 0.95 60.81 39.76
CA ALA A 372 -0.08 59.95 40.35
C ALA A 372 -1.13 59.45 39.33
N SER A 373 -1.53 60.28 38.37
CA SER A 373 -2.50 59.90 37.33
C SER A 373 -2.00 58.78 36.42
N HIS A 374 -0.71 58.78 36.07
CA HIS A 374 -0.09 57.74 35.24
C HIS A 374 -0.05 56.39 35.95
N LEU A 375 0.26 56.37 37.26
CA LEU A 375 0.20 55.16 38.08
C LEU A 375 -1.21 54.59 38.13
N LEU A 376 -2.24 55.43 38.29
CA LEU A 376 -3.63 54.99 38.33
C LEU A 376 -4.07 54.36 37.00
N LEU A 377 -3.71 54.98 35.87
CA LEU A 377 -4.07 54.47 34.53
C LEU A 377 -3.48 53.08 34.29
N ILE A 378 -2.20 52.90 34.61
CA ILE A 378 -1.52 51.61 34.44
C ILE A 378 -2.08 50.59 35.42
N LYS A 379 -2.34 50.99 36.68
CA LYS A 379 -2.96 50.12 37.68
C LYS A 379 -4.31 49.61 37.19
N ASP A 380 -5.19 50.49 36.71
CA ASP A 380 -6.51 50.09 36.21
C ASP A 380 -6.38 49.11 35.03
N PHE A 381 -5.51 49.39 34.06
CA PHE A 381 -5.28 48.48 32.94
C PHE A 381 -4.72 47.11 33.37
N VAL A 382 -3.77 47.07 34.31
CA VAL A 382 -3.21 45.81 34.82
C VAL A 382 -4.23 45.02 35.65
N THR A 383 -5.15 45.68 36.36
CA THR A 383 -6.26 44.98 37.03
C THR A 383 -7.22 44.35 36.01
N LEU A 384 -7.53 45.02 34.91
CA LEU A 384 -8.34 44.48 33.82
C LEU A 384 -7.64 43.29 33.13
N LEU A 385 -6.33 43.40 32.90
CA LEU A 385 -5.51 42.29 32.42
C LEU A 385 -5.59 41.09 33.38
N GLY A 386 -5.45 41.33 34.68
CA GLY A 386 -5.54 40.31 35.71
C GLY A 386 -6.90 39.60 35.71
N ALA A 387 -7.99 40.36 35.65
CA ALA A 387 -9.35 39.81 35.54
C ALA A 387 -9.53 38.98 34.27
N THR A 388 -9.01 39.46 33.13
CA THR A 388 -9.06 38.75 31.85
C THR A 388 -8.36 37.40 31.94
N LEU A 389 -7.12 37.36 32.42
CA LEU A 389 -6.32 36.13 32.49
C LEU A 389 -6.83 35.15 33.56
N THR A 390 -7.42 35.66 34.65
CA THR A 390 -8.07 34.82 35.66
C THR A 390 -9.25 34.05 35.08
N ARG A 391 -9.99 34.64 34.14
CA ARG A 391 -11.10 33.98 33.42
C ARG A 391 -10.63 32.78 32.59
N TYR A 392 -9.38 32.82 32.11
CA TYR A 392 -8.74 31.72 31.38
C TYR A 392 -7.94 30.77 32.31
N GLY A 393 -8.11 30.88 33.63
CA GLY A 393 -7.52 29.94 34.60
C GLY A 393 -6.09 30.27 35.06
N TYR A 394 -5.53 31.41 34.64
CA TYR A 394 -4.18 31.81 35.06
C TYR A 394 -4.18 32.47 36.43
N ARG A 395 -3.17 32.13 37.26
CA ARG A 395 -2.97 32.74 38.58
C ARG A 395 -2.23 34.07 38.44
N VAL A 396 -2.86 35.16 38.88
CA VAL A 396 -2.34 36.56 38.73
C VAL A 396 -1.94 37.21 40.07
N THR A 397 -1.81 36.44 41.15
CA THR A 397 -1.55 36.95 42.51
C THR A 397 -0.33 37.87 42.58
N SER A 398 0.79 37.49 41.95
CA SER A 398 2.01 38.29 41.95
C SER A 398 1.85 39.67 41.30
N LEU A 399 1.01 39.78 40.25
CA LEU A 399 0.71 41.07 39.64
C LEU A 399 -0.10 41.96 40.59
N LEU A 400 -1.08 41.39 41.28
CA LEU A 400 -1.92 42.13 42.23
C LEU A 400 -1.11 42.61 43.44
N GLU A 401 -0.19 41.81 43.96
CA GLU A 401 0.69 42.18 45.07
C GLU A 401 1.55 43.42 44.75
N ILE A 402 2.09 43.53 43.53
CA ILE A 402 2.85 44.74 43.11
C ILE A 402 1.95 45.96 43.04
N LEU A 403 0.72 45.79 42.50
CA LEU A 403 -0.24 46.88 42.42
C LEU A 403 -0.63 47.38 43.83
N ASP A 404 -0.62 46.51 44.83
CA ASP A 404 -0.85 46.89 46.23
C ASP A 404 0.39 47.52 46.86
N ASN A 405 1.59 47.01 46.60
CA ASN A 405 2.85 47.60 47.08
C ASN A 405 3.09 49.03 46.52
N SER A 406 2.61 49.31 45.30
CA SER A 406 2.68 50.66 44.70
C SER A 406 1.76 51.69 45.36
N ARG A 407 0.89 51.26 46.30
CA ARG A 407 -0.07 52.12 46.99
C ARG A 407 0.63 53.25 47.76
N ASP A 408 1.67 52.95 48.52
CA ASP A 408 2.34 53.96 49.36
C ASP A 408 2.95 55.06 48.50
N LYS A 409 3.62 54.67 47.40
CA LYS A 409 4.16 55.62 46.42
C LYS A 409 3.08 56.51 45.81
N TYR A 410 1.91 55.96 45.49
CA TYR A 410 0.78 56.76 44.99
C TYR A 410 0.30 57.80 46.01
N HIS A 411 0.25 57.45 47.30
CA HIS A 411 -0.11 58.40 48.37
C HIS A 411 0.93 59.51 48.50
N ASP A 412 2.22 59.18 48.45
CA ASP A 412 3.32 60.16 48.52
C ASP A 412 3.30 61.16 47.36
N LEU A 413 3.02 60.69 46.14
CA LEU A 413 2.89 61.55 44.97
C LEU A 413 1.65 62.46 45.05
N LEU A 414 0.50 61.95 45.49
CA LEU A 414 -0.68 62.77 45.72
C LEU A 414 -0.46 63.86 46.77
N LEU A 415 0.20 63.51 47.88
CA LEU A 415 0.55 64.48 48.93
C LEU A 415 1.50 65.55 48.39
N SER A 416 2.47 65.17 47.57
CA SER A 416 3.43 66.10 46.95
C SER A 416 2.74 67.05 45.96
N ASP A 417 1.85 66.55 45.11
CA ASP A 417 1.05 67.36 44.18
C ASP A 417 0.11 68.31 44.92
N ALA A 418 -0.55 67.84 45.98
CA ALA A 418 -1.40 68.68 46.83
C ALA A 418 -0.58 69.79 47.49
N LEU A 419 0.60 69.49 48.05
CA LEU A 419 1.49 70.47 48.65
C LEU A 419 1.98 71.53 47.64
N LEU A 420 2.30 71.13 46.41
CA LEU A 420 2.66 72.04 45.33
C LEU A 420 1.49 72.96 44.95
N PHE A 421 0.29 72.40 44.80
CA PHE A 421 -0.92 73.15 44.51
C PHE A 421 -1.24 74.17 45.63
N PHE A 422 -1.18 73.74 46.89
CA PHE A 422 -1.38 74.63 48.04
C PHE A 422 -0.31 75.73 48.11
N ARG A 423 0.97 75.41 47.87
CA ARG A 423 2.05 76.42 47.82
C ARG A 423 1.85 77.43 46.71
N ALA A 424 1.47 76.99 45.50
CA ALA A 424 1.18 77.87 44.38
C ALA A 424 -0.02 78.79 44.66
N ARG A 425 -1.08 78.26 45.27
CA ARG A 425 -2.26 79.03 45.69
C ARG A 425 -1.91 80.07 46.77
N CYS A 426 -1.10 79.71 47.75
CA CYS A 426 -0.62 80.62 48.79
C CYS A 426 0.26 81.74 48.22
N LEU A 427 1.16 81.44 47.27
CA LEU A 427 2.00 82.43 46.59
C LEU A 427 1.17 83.36 45.69
N SER A 428 0.18 82.84 44.97
CA SER A 428 -0.75 83.63 44.17
C SER A 428 -1.61 84.58 45.03
N ASN A 429 -2.13 84.11 46.17
CA ASN A 429 -2.83 84.99 47.11
C ASN A 429 -1.92 86.06 47.73
N ARG A 430 -0.63 85.77 47.93
CA ARG A 430 0.35 86.74 48.42
C ARG A 430 0.69 87.83 47.39
N ALA A 431 0.60 87.51 46.09
CA ALA A 431 0.82 88.45 44.99
C ALA A 431 -0.41 89.34 44.68
N VAL A 432 -1.60 89.01 45.19
CA VAL A 432 -2.83 89.83 45.08
C VAL A 432 -3.00 90.79 46.27
N LEU A 433 -2.21 90.59 47.34
CA LEU A 433 -2.20 91.42 48.56
C LEU A 433 -1.09 92.49 48.58
N HIS A 434 -0.36 92.64 47.48
CA HIS A 434 0.55 93.74 47.18
C HIS A 434 0.10 94.43 45.90
#